data_AF-A0A931QYB2-F1
#
_entry.id   AF-A0A931QYB2-F1
#
_cell.length_a   1.000
_cell.length_b   1.000
_cell.length_c   1.000
_cell.angle_alpha   90.00
_cell.angle_beta   90.00
_cell.angle_gamma   90.00
#
_symmetry.space_group_name_H-M   'P 1'
#
loop_
_entity.id
_entity.type
_entity.pdbx_description
1 polymer ?
#
loop_
_entity_poly.entity_id
_entity_poly.type
_entity_poly.pdbx_seq_one_letter_code
_entity_poly.pdbx_strand_id
1 'polypeptide(L)'
;MVKREQPAAAERKILYYEDPMHPSYRSDKPGIAPDCGMKLVPVYAEDTAAPGTMAPGTVQISPARQQLMGVTTAPAEYRTLEKTLRTVGRVEVDETRVANVHLKITGWIQKVFVDYTFQHVKKGDPLFSIYSPDLLATEQEYLLALRAQRELGASSFREVAVGGSSLLAAARRRLSLWDLTDEQIRELEETGQPQREITFYSPVAGHVIERKAFPNQYVTPE
;
A
#
# COMPACT_ATOMS: atom_id res chain seq x y z
N MET A 1 11.97 -52.77 14.36
CA MET A 1 12.95 -53.87 14.24
C MET A 1 13.33 -54.02 12.78
N VAL A 2 14.53 -53.59 12.39
CA VAL A 2 15.16 -53.99 11.12
C VAL A 2 16.62 -54.27 11.43
N LYS A 3 17.01 -55.54 11.28
CA LYS A 3 18.36 -56.08 11.47
C LYS A 3 19.36 -55.30 10.61
N ARG A 4 20.43 -54.77 11.22
CA ARG A 4 21.64 -54.38 10.48
C ARG A 4 22.44 -55.65 10.21
N GLU A 5 22.45 -56.10 8.96
CA GLU A 5 23.46 -57.03 8.46
C GLU A 5 24.80 -56.28 8.42
N GLN A 6 25.83 -56.85 9.07
CA GLN A 6 27.21 -56.39 8.90
C GLN A 6 27.63 -56.74 7.46
N PRO A 7 28.02 -55.75 6.63
CA PRO A 7 28.67 -56.08 5.38
C PRO A 7 30.01 -56.74 5.72
N ALA A 8 30.19 -57.95 5.19
CA ALA A 8 31.45 -58.68 5.24
C ALA A 8 32.59 -57.74 4.82
N ALA A 9 33.70 -57.77 5.56
CA ALA A 9 34.90 -57.03 5.23
C ALA A 9 35.30 -57.38 3.80
N ALA A 10 35.08 -56.44 2.87
CA ALA A 10 35.55 -56.56 1.50
C ALA A 10 37.05 -56.90 1.55
N GLU A 11 37.47 -57.91 0.80
CA GLU A 11 38.86 -58.38 0.75
C GLU A 11 39.74 -57.25 0.20
N ARG A 12 40.22 -56.40 1.10
CA ARG A 12 41.13 -55.30 0.76
C ARG A 12 42.43 -55.92 0.27
N LYS A 13 42.82 -55.57 -0.97
CA LYS A 13 44.05 -56.10 -1.58
C LYS A 13 45.27 -55.54 -0.84
N ILE A 14 45.91 -56.41 -0.06
CA ILE A 14 47.17 -56.12 0.63
C ILE A 14 48.28 -56.09 -0.42
N LEU A 15 49.04 -54.99 -0.48
CA LEU A 15 50.18 -54.86 -1.39
C LEU A 15 51.45 -55.44 -0.78
N TYR A 16 51.76 -55.07 0.45
CA TYR A 16 52.89 -55.58 1.23
C TYR A 16 52.64 -55.33 2.71
N TYR A 17 53.42 -55.99 3.57
CA TYR A 17 53.46 -55.76 5.00
C TYR A 17 54.71 -54.95 5.35
N GLU A 18 54.58 -53.95 6.21
CA GLU A 18 55.69 -53.10 6.64
C GLU A 18 55.94 -53.18 8.14
N ASP A 19 57.19 -52.94 8.55
CA ASP A 19 57.52 -52.80 9.96
C ASP A 19 57.21 -51.36 10.44
N PRO A 20 56.40 -51.20 11.51
CA PRO A 20 55.99 -49.88 12.01
C PRO A 20 57.14 -49.04 12.60
N MET A 21 58.26 -49.65 12.99
CA MET A 21 59.46 -49.00 13.52
C MET A 21 60.54 -48.78 12.46
N HIS A 22 60.65 -49.67 11.48
CA HIS A 22 61.56 -49.52 10.33
C HIS A 22 60.81 -49.60 8.98
N PRO A 23 60.25 -48.47 8.49
CA PRO A 23 59.42 -48.43 7.27
C PRO A 23 60.14 -48.86 5.97
N SER A 24 61.46 -49.01 6.01
CA SER A 24 62.26 -49.53 4.89
C SER A 24 62.15 -51.05 4.72
N TYR A 25 61.76 -51.79 5.76
CA TYR A 25 61.56 -53.24 5.70
C TYR A 25 60.14 -53.57 5.22
N ARG A 26 60.05 -54.19 4.04
CA ARG A 26 58.79 -54.63 3.43
C ARG A 26 58.84 -56.12 3.16
N SER A 27 57.74 -56.82 3.45
CA SER A 27 57.58 -58.24 3.22
C SER A 27 56.26 -58.53 2.52
N ASP A 28 56.26 -59.45 1.55
CA ASP A 28 55.04 -59.88 0.85
C ASP A 28 54.20 -60.85 1.70
N LYS A 29 54.71 -61.27 2.86
CA LYS A 29 54.07 -62.26 3.74
C LYS A 29 53.84 -61.69 5.13
N PRO A 30 52.71 -62.03 5.78
CA PRO A 30 52.50 -61.71 7.18
C PRO A 30 53.56 -62.41 8.03
N GLY A 31 54.20 -61.66 8.92
CA GLY A 31 55.32 -62.19 9.70
C GLY A 31 55.77 -61.25 10.81
N ILE A 32 56.82 -61.66 11.48
CA ILE A 32 57.54 -60.85 12.46
C ILE A 32 58.80 -60.33 11.78
N ALA A 33 59.08 -59.04 11.93
CA ALA A 33 60.25 -58.43 11.32
C ALA A 33 61.55 -59.00 11.94
N PRO A 34 62.51 -59.45 11.12
CA PRO A 34 63.71 -60.14 11.59
C PRO A 34 64.72 -59.21 12.30
N ASP A 35 64.57 -57.91 12.11
CA ASP A 35 65.44 -56.85 12.63
C ASP A 35 64.97 -56.32 13.99
N CYS A 36 63.66 -56.22 14.24
CA CYS A 36 63.11 -55.62 15.46
C CYS A 36 62.00 -56.42 16.14
N GLY A 37 61.65 -57.59 15.62
CA GLY A 37 60.80 -58.56 16.31
C GLY A 37 59.33 -58.16 16.42
N MET A 38 58.88 -57.12 15.72
CA MET A 38 57.49 -56.67 15.74
C MET A 38 56.66 -57.31 14.62
N LYS A 39 55.34 -57.41 14.84
CA LYS A 39 54.41 -57.99 13.87
C LYS A 39 54.16 -57.00 12.74
N LEU A 40 54.45 -57.41 11.52
CA LEU A 40 54.29 -56.57 10.34
C LEU A 40 52.82 -56.22 10.10
N VAL A 41 52.56 -54.96 9.71
CA VAL A 41 51.21 -54.42 9.51
C VAL A 41 50.90 -54.40 8.00
N PRO A 42 49.71 -54.87 7.55
CA PRO A 42 49.36 -54.88 6.14
C PRO A 42 49.08 -53.47 5.61
N VAL A 43 49.71 -53.11 4.49
CA VAL A 43 49.43 -51.89 3.71
C VAL A 43 48.53 -52.24 2.54
N TYR A 44 47.41 -51.54 2.42
CA TYR A 44 46.39 -51.80 1.40
C TYR A 44 46.56 -50.89 0.18
N ALA A 45 46.18 -51.40 -1.00
CA ALA A 45 46.29 -50.67 -2.26
C ALA A 45 45.51 -49.34 -2.29
N GLU A 46 44.46 -49.22 -1.47
CA GLU A 46 43.61 -48.04 -1.33
C GLU A 46 44.33 -46.87 -0.62
N ASP A 47 45.24 -47.17 0.32
CA ASP A 47 45.96 -46.16 1.11
C ASP A 47 47.18 -45.59 0.36
N THR A 48 47.69 -46.33 -0.63
CA THR A 48 48.83 -45.92 -1.48
C THR A 48 48.42 -45.47 -2.88
N ALA A 49 47.13 -45.22 -3.12
CA ALA A 49 46.69 -44.72 -4.42
C ALA A 49 47.42 -43.41 -4.77
N ALA A 50 48.38 -43.52 -5.70
CA ALA A 50 49.17 -42.41 -6.19
C ALA A 50 48.27 -41.41 -6.96
N PRO A 51 48.69 -40.14 -7.14
CA PRO A 51 47.88 -39.05 -7.71
C PRO A 51 47.46 -39.20 -9.19
N GLY A 52 47.44 -40.40 -9.76
CA GLY A 52 47.21 -40.67 -11.19
C GLY A 52 45.91 -41.40 -11.52
N THR A 53 45.14 -41.88 -10.53
CA THR A 53 43.85 -42.56 -10.76
C THR A 53 42.63 -41.68 -10.47
N MET A 54 42.85 -40.41 -10.13
CA MET A 54 41.75 -39.49 -9.84
C MET A 54 41.42 -38.64 -11.08
N ALA A 55 40.14 -38.36 -11.29
CA ALA A 55 39.72 -37.52 -12.41
C ALA A 55 40.37 -36.12 -12.30
N PRO A 56 40.77 -35.50 -13.42
CA PRO A 56 41.31 -34.14 -13.39
C PRO A 56 40.38 -33.20 -12.61
N GLY A 57 40.92 -32.50 -11.62
CA GLY A 57 40.17 -31.59 -10.75
C GLY A 57 39.72 -32.16 -9.40
N THR A 58 40.04 -33.42 -9.07
CA THR A 58 39.78 -33.98 -7.73
C THR A 58 41.00 -33.88 -6.82
N VAL A 59 40.78 -33.48 -5.56
CA VAL A 59 41.82 -33.44 -4.51
C VAL A 59 41.39 -34.35 -3.36
N GLN A 60 42.28 -35.23 -2.93
CA GLN A 60 42.04 -36.12 -1.80
C GLN A 60 42.53 -35.49 -0.49
N ILE A 61 41.67 -35.48 0.52
CA ILE A 61 42.01 -35.02 1.86
C ILE A 61 41.66 -36.14 2.83
N SER A 62 42.58 -36.48 3.75
CA SER A 62 42.34 -37.55 4.71
C SER A 62 41.19 -37.23 5.68
N PRO A 63 40.39 -38.22 6.12
CA PRO A 63 39.28 -38.01 7.03
C PRO A 63 39.65 -37.30 8.34
N ALA A 64 40.81 -37.64 8.93
CA ALA A 64 41.33 -36.98 10.12
C ALA A 64 41.57 -35.48 9.89
N ARG A 65 42.07 -35.10 8.71
CA ARG A 65 42.32 -33.71 8.35
C ARG A 65 41.01 -32.97 8.05
N GLN A 66 40.01 -33.63 7.44
CA GLN A 66 38.66 -33.08 7.25
C GLN A 66 37.95 -32.81 8.59
N GLN A 67 38.11 -33.73 9.56
CA GLN A 67 37.54 -33.59 10.90
C GLN A 67 38.19 -32.45 11.69
N LEU A 68 39.52 -32.33 11.65
CA LEU A 68 40.24 -31.21 12.27
C LEU A 68 39.85 -29.85 11.67
N MET A 69 39.52 -29.81 10.38
CA MET A 69 39.06 -28.58 9.69
C MET A 69 37.58 -28.25 9.92
N GLY A 70 36.79 -29.18 10.50
CA GLY A 70 35.36 -28.96 10.76
C GLY A 70 34.51 -28.84 9.48
N VAL A 71 34.83 -29.63 8.44
CA VAL A 71 34.13 -29.57 7.16
C VAL A 71 32.65 -29.94 7.33
N THR A 72 31.75 -29.05 6.89
CA THR A 72 30.30 -29.28 6.82
C THR A 72 29.86 -29.29 5.36
N THR A 73 28.93 -30.19 5.02
CA THR A 73 28.39 -30.32 3.67
C THR A 73 26.87 -30.31 3.71
N ALA A 74 26.26 -29.84 2.62
CA ALA A 74 24.81 -29.89 2.42
C ALA A 74 24.52 -30.32 0.97
N PRO A 75 23.45 -31.08 0.70
CA PRO A 75 23.07 -31.44 -0.65
C PRO A 75 22.68 -30.19 -1.46
N ALA A 76 23.09 -30.14 -2.73
CA ALA A 76 22.67 -29.09 -3.64
C ALA A 76 21.20 -29.32 -4.01
N GLU A 77 20.36 -28.31 -3.76
CA GLU A 77 18.92 -28.37 -4.02
C GLU A 77 18.45 -27.08 -4.67
N TYR A 78 17.46 -27.19 -5.57
CA TYR A 78 16.72 -26.03 -6.06
C TYR A 78 15.69 -25.62 -5.01
N ARG A 79 15.76 -24.37 -4.55
CA ARG A 79 14.79 -23.80 -3.61
C ARG A 79 14.42 -22.37 -4.04
N THR A 80 13.19 -21.97 -3.71
CA THR A 80 12.76 -20.58 -3.88
C THR A 80 13.50 -19.70 -2.87
N LEU A 81 14.22 -18.69 -3.36
CA LEU A 81 14.89 -17.71 -2.51
C LEU A 81 13.93 -16.58 -2.16
N GLU A 82 13.51 -16.52 -0.91
CA GLU A 82 12.73 -15.41 -0.38
C GLU A 82 13.66 -14.38 0.27
N LYS A 83 13.55 -13.12 -0.17
CA LYS A 83 14.30 -12.01 0.41
C LYS A 83 13.31 -11.01 1.01
N THR A 84 13.28 -10.93 2.33
CA THR A 84 12.47 -9.92 3.02
C THR A 84 13.16 -8.56 2.94
N LEU A 85 12.54 -7.60 2.25
CA LEU A 85 12.99 -6.20 2.24
C LEU A 85 12.18 -5.40 3.28
N ARG A 86 12.87 -4.72 4.20
CA ARG A 86 12.26 -3.74 5.10
C ARG A 86 12.47 -2.35 4.55
N THR A 87 11.38 -1.63 4.33
CA THR A 87 11.39 -0.26 3.83
C THR A 87 10.41 0.60 4.64
N VAL A 88 10.49 1.91 4.46
CA VAL A 88 9.53 2.88 4.99
C VAL A 88 8.43 3.13 3.96
N GLY A 89 7.25 3.52 4.44
CA GLY A 89 6.13 3.99 3.62
C GLY A 89 5.59 5.30 4.16
N ARG A 90 4.95 6.11 3.31
CA ARG A 90 4.25 7.34 3.69
C ARG A 90 2.75 7.08 3.67
N VAL A 91 2.05 7.53 4.71
CA VAL A 91 0.58 7.57 4.70
C VAL A 91 0.17 8.92 4.12
N GLU A 92 -0.59 8.87 3.04
CA GLU A 92 -1.08 10.06 2.34
C GLU A 92 -2.60 10.11 2.35
N VAL A 93 -3.13 11.30 2.06
CA VAL A 93 -4.56 11.46 1.84
C VAL A 93 -4.94 10.69 0.59
N ASP A 94 -6.05 9.97 0.69
CA ASP A 94 -6.64 9.32 -0.46
C ASP A 94 -7.28 10.38 -1.36
N GLU A 95 -6.59 10.74 -2.45
CA GLU A 95 -7.02 11.77 -3.41
C GLU A 95 -8.40 11.47 -4.01
N THR A 96 -8.81 10.21 -4.07
CA THR A 96 -10.14 9.82 -4.58
C THR A 96 -11.30 10.22 -3.66
N ARG A 97 -10.98 10.58 -2.40
CA ARG A 97 -11.93 11.01 -1.37
C ARG A 97 -11.79 12.49 -1.00
N VAL A 98 -11.01 13.25 -1.76
CA VAL A 98 -10.88 14.71 -1.57
C VAL A 98 -12.06 15.40 -2.26
N ALA A 99 -12.74 16.26 -1.51
CA ALA A 99 -13.80 17.12 -2.03
C ALA A 99 -13.42 18.58 -1.81
N ASN A 100 -13.50 19.38 -2.87
CA ASN A 100 -13.25 20.82 -2.81
C ASN A 100 -14.58 21.56 -2.87
N VAL A 101 -14.79 22.50 -1.96
CA VAL A 101 -15.96 23.38 -1.94
C VAL A 101 -15.56 24.70 -2.60
N HIS A 102 -16.01 24.89 -3.84
CA HIS A 102 -15.82 26.12 -4.60
C HIS A 102 -17.08 26.97 -4.60
N LEU A 103 -16.91 28.27 -4.59
CA LEU A 103 -18.01 29.22 -4.73
C LEU A 103 -18.27 29.50 -6.20
N LYS A 104 -19.55 29.58 -6.56
CA LYS A 104 -20.01 29.98 -7.90
C LYS A 104 -20.52 31.41 -7.97
N ILE A 105 -20.38 32.13 -6.86
CA ILE A 105 -20.82 33.51 -6.65
C ILE A 105 -19.70 34.31 -5.98
N THR A 106 -19.73 35.62 -6.18
CA THR A 106 -18.89 36.59 -5.47
C THR A 106 -19.59 37.02 -4.17
N GLY A 107 -18.83 37.34 -3.12
CA GLY A 107 -19.43 37.82 -1.88
C GLY A 107 -18.47 37.95 -0.71
N TRP A 108 -19.02 38.24 0.46
CA TRP A 108 -18.29 38.37 1.71
C TRP A 108 -18.66 37.25 2.66
N ILE A 109 -17.65 36.52 3.13
CA ILE A 109 -17.82 35.52 4.18
C ILE A 109 -18.24 36.23 5.47
N GLN A 110 -19.37 35.82 6.04
CA GLN A 110 -19.90 36.40 7.27
C GLN A 110 -19.50 35.55 8.47
N LYS A 111 -19.99 34.31 8.55
CA LYS A 111 -19.72 33.37 9.64
C LYS A 111 -18.92 32.19 9.14
N VAL A 112 -17.98 31.72 9.93
CA VAL A 112 -17.20 30.51 9.67
C VAL A 112 -17.48 29.55 10.81
N PHE A 113 -18.05 28.38 10.51
CA PHE A 113 -18.41 27.36 11.49
C PHE A 113 -17.28 26.35 11.74
N VAL A 114 -16.39 26.21 10.75
CA VAL A 114 -15.19 25.38 10.84
C VAL A 114 -13.96 26.28 10.90
N ASP A 115 -13.37 26.44 12.07
CA ASP A 115 -12.36 27.45 12.36
C ASP A 115 -10.91 26.91 12.30
N TYR A 116 -10.69 25.60 12.38
CA TYR A 116 -9.35 24.96 12.33
C TYR A 116 -9.25 23.77 11.36
N THR A 117 -8.02 23.50 10.89
CA THR A 117 -7.71 22.31 10.07
C THR A 117 -7.72 21.03 10.91
N PHE A 118 -7.96 19.90 10.27
CA PHE A 118 -8.20 18.57 10.85
C PHE A 118 -9.49 18.44 11.67
N GLN A 119 -10.31 19.49 11.76
CA GLN A 119 -11.66 19.40 12.30
C GLN A 119 -12.47 18.35 11.53
N HIS A 120 -13.12 17.46 12.27
CA HIS A 120 -14.01 16.47 11.69
C HIS A 120 -15.35 17.12 11.35
N VAL A 121 -15.85 16.86 10.14
CA VAL A 121 -17.15 17.32 9.65
C VAL A 121 -17.92 16.15 9.07
N LYS A 122 -19.24 16.16 9.26
CA LYS A 122 -20.18 15.24 8.62
C LYS A 122 -20.71 15.85 7.33
N LYS A 123 -21.23 15.00 6.46
CA LYS A 123 -21.98 15.46 5.29
C LYS A 123 -23.20 16.26 5.78
N GLY A 124 -23.37 17.46 5.24
CA GLY A 124 -24.43 18.39 5.64
C GLY A 124 -24.07 19.32 6.79
N ASP A 125 -22.88 19.21 7.39
CA ASP A 125 -22.47 20.16 8.43
C ASP A 125 -22.23 21.55 7.81
N PRO A 126 -22.62 22.65 8.49
CA PRO A 126 -22.39 24.00 8.00
C PRO A 126 -20.90 24.32 8.03
N LEU A 127 -20.38 24.87 6.93
CA LEU A 127 -18.97 25.24 6.79
C LEU A 127 -18.76 26.73 7.03
N PHE A 128 -19.48 27.56 6.29
CA PHE A 128 -19.46 29.02 6.40
C PHE A 128 -20.75 29.61 5.82
N SER A 129 -21.04 30.87 6.15
CA SER A 129 -22.08 31.66 5.51
C SER A 129 -21.49 32.79 4.68
N ILE A 130 -22.15 33.12 3.57
CA ILE A 130 -21.75 34.17 2.64
C ILE A 130 -22.90 35.15 2.41
N TYR A 131 -22.55 36.44 2.35
CA TYR A 131 -23.42 37.49 1.83
C TYR A 131 -22.98 37.80 0.40
N SER A 132 -23.89 37.68 -0.57
CA SER A 132 -23.67 38.05 -1.96
C SER A 132 -24.79 38.96 -2.45
N PRO A 133 -24.48 40.17 -2.95
CA PRO A 133 -25.49 41.06 -3.55
C PRO A 133 -26.19 40.42 -4.74
N ASP A 134 -25.45 39.69 -5.58
CA ASP A 134 -25.99 39.04 -6.78
C ASP A 134 -26.93 37.89 -6.42
N LEU A 135 -26.60 37.16 -5.33
CA LEU A 135 -27.48 36.14 -4.79
C LEU A 135 -28.78 36.74 -4.26
N LEU A 136 -28.69 37.79 -3.45
CA LEU A 136 -29.83 38.50 -2.90
C LEU A 136 -30.77 39.04 -4.00
N ALA A 137 -30.19 39.64 -5.04
CA ALA A 137 -30.94 40.12 -6.20
C ALA A 137 -31.66 38.96 -6.93
N THR A 138 -30.99 37.81 -7.09
CA THR A 138 -31.58 36.65 -7.75
C THR A 138 -32.69 36.00 -6.92
N GLU A 139 -32.58 35.98 -5.59
CA GLU A 139 -33.66 35.54 -4.71
C GLU A 139 -34.88 36.45 -4.83
N GLN A 140 -34.68 37.77 -4.91
CA GLN A 140 -35.76 38.73 -5.15
C GLN A 140 -36.42 38.51 -6.52
N GLU A 141 -35.63 38.28 -7.57
CA GLU A 141 -36.13 37.92 -8.90
C GLU A 141 -36.95 36.62 -8.88
N TYR A 142 -36.48 35.61 -8.14
CA TYR A 142 -37.20 34.35 -7.98
C TYR A 142 -38.55 34.54 -7.28
N LEU A 143 -38.60 35.32 -6.20
CA LEU A 143 -39.84 35.64 -5.50
C LEU A 143 -40.80 36.46 -6.36
N LEU A 144 -40.29 37.40 -7.16
CA LEU A 144 -41.09 38.15 -8.13
C LEU A 144 -41.65 37.22 -9.20
N ALA A 145 -40.83 36.31 -9.72
CA ALA A 145 -41.24 35.29 -10.69
C ALA A 145 -42.31 34.35 -10.12
N LEU A 146 -42.20 34.00 -8.83
CA LEU A 146 -43.18 33.16 -8.13
C LEU A 146 -44.54 33.88 -8.01
N ARG A 147 -44.54 35.18 -7.70
CA ARG A 147 -45.77 35.99 -7.69
C ARG A 147 -46.37 36.12 -9.08
N ALA A 148 -45.54 36.45 -10.08
CA ALA A 148 -45.98 36.54 -11.47
C ALA A 148 -46.57 35.21 -11.97
N GLN A 149 -45.98 34.07 -11.62
CA GLN A 149 -46.51 32.75 -11.97
C GLN A 149 -47.88 32.49 -11.33
N ARG A 150 -48.10 32.91 -10.08
CA ARG A 150 -49.41 32.78 -9.41
C ARG A 150 -50.49 33.64 -10.06
N GLU A 151 -50.14 34.87 -10.44
CA GLU A 151 -51.07 35.80 -11.10
C GLU A 151 -51.35 35.42 -12.56
N LEU A 152 -50.31 35.18 -13.34
CA LEU A 152 -50.39 34.83 -14.77
C LEU A 152 -50.91 33.40 -14.98
N GLY A 153 -50.66 32.50 -14.04
CA GLY A 153 -51.19 31.13 -14.06
C GLY A 153 -52.71 31.05 -13.92
N ALA A 154 -53.34 32.09 -13.35
CA ALA A 154 -54.80 32.24 -13.30
C ALA A 154 -55.40 32.81 -14.60
N SER A 155 -54.57 33.17 -15.59
CA SER A 155 -55.03 33.72 -16.86
C SER A 155 -55.76 32.66 -17.70
N SER A 156 -56.82 33.09 -18.40
CA SER A 156 -57.53 32.27 -19.39
C SER A 156 -56.71 32.00 -20.66
N PHE A 157 -55.62 32.75 -20.87
CA PHE A 157 -54.75 32.61 -22.03
C PHE A 157 -53.58 31.68 -21.73
N ARG A 158 -53.56 30.52 -22.39
CA ARG A 158 -52.57 29.46 -22.16
C ARG A 158 -51.12 29.94 -22.32
N GLU A 159 -50.86 30.78 -23.31
CA GLU A 159 -49.52 31.31 -23.60
C GLU A 159 -48.98 32.17 -22.44
N VAL A 160 -49.86 32.93 -21.79
CA VAL A 160 -49.54 33.79 -20.64
C VAL A 160 -49.24 32.95 -19.41
N ALA A 161 -50.05 31.92 -19.14
CA ALA A 161 -49.82 30.97 -18.05
C ALA A 161 -48.50 30.20 -18.21
N VAL A 162 -48.18 29.76 -19.44
CA VAL A 162 -46.91 29.08 -19.74
C VAL A 162 -45.72 30.02 -19.56
N GLY A 163 -45.81 31.28 -20.01
CA GLY A 163 -44.75 32.29 -19.83
C GLY A 163 -44.40 32.55 -18.36
N GLY A 164 -45.40 32.61 -17.47
CA GLY A 164 -45.15 32.74 -16.03
C GLY A 164 -44.39 31.54 -15.43
N SER A 165 -44.75 30.33 -15.85
CA SER A 165 -44.09 29.11 -15.37
C SER A 165 -42.64 28.97 -15.85
N SER A 166 -42.33 29.39 -17.08
CA SER A 166 -40.98 29.32 -17.64
C SER A 166 -40.03 30.32 -16.96
N LEU A 167 -40.52 31.53 -16.64
CA LEU A 167 -39.78 32.54 -15.89
C LEU A 167 -39.39 32.03 -14.50
N LEU A 168 -40.35 31.43 -13.77
CA LEU A 168 -40.09 30.82 -12.46
C LEU A 168 -39.06 29.68 -12.55
N ALA A 169 -39.20 28.80 -13.55
CA ALA A 169 -38.27 27.70 -13.76
C ALA A 169 -36.85 28.19 -14.08
N ALA A 170 -36.71 29.25 -14.87
CA ALA A 170 -35.41 29.85 -15.19
C ALA A 170 -34.75 30.46 -13.93
N ALA A 171 -35.51 31.18 -13.11
CA ALA A 171 -35.02 31.74 -11.86
C ALA A 171 -34.62 30.64 -10.86
N ARG A 172 -35.43 29.58 -10.70
CA ARG A 172 -35.08 28.40 -9.88
C ARG A 172 -33.80 27.74 -10.35
N ARG A 173 -33.66 27.58 -11.68
CA ARG A 173 -32.48 26.96 -12.27
C ARG A 173 -31.22 27.77 -11.98
N ARG A 174 -31.30 29.11 -12.02
CA ARG A 174 -30.17 29.98 -11.68
C ARG A 174 -29.73 29.79 -10.22
N LEU A 175 -30.66 29.79 -9.26
CA LEU A 175 -30.35 29.54 -7.84
C LEU A 175 -29.72 28.15 -7.64
N SER A 176 -30.26 27.12 -8.28
CA SER A 176 -29.69 25.76 -8.25
C SER A 176 -28.30 25.68 -8.86
N LEU A 177 -28.02 26.42 -9.94
CA LEU A 177 -26.68 26.48 -10.54
C LEU A 177 -25.65 27.10 -9.60
N TRP A 178 -26.07 27.95 -8.66
CA TRP A 178 -25.26 28.54 -7.60
C TRP A 178 -25.18 27.68 -6.34
N ASP A 179 -25.53 26.40 -6.44
CA ASP A 179 -25.46 25.40 -5.37
C ASP A 179 -26.37 25.67 -4.17
N LEU A 180 -27.43 26.45 -4.34
CA LEU A 180 -28.49 26.48 -3.35
C LEU A 180 -29.22 25.14 -3.36
N THR A 181 -29.38 24.57 -2.17
CA THR A 181 -30.08 23.30 -1.96
C THR A 181 -31.58 23.48 -2.22
N ASP A 182 -32.26 22.39 -2.60
CA ASP A 182 -33.72 22.41 -2.76
C ASP A 182 -34.43 22.75 -1.43
N GLU A 183 -33.81 22.43 -0.29
CA GLU A 183 -34.25 22.85 1.05
C GLU A 183 -34.21 24.38 1.19
N GLN A 184 -33.10 25.03 0.84
CA GLN A 184 -32.96 26.49 0.90
C GLN A 184 -33.92 27.21 -0.06
N ILE A 185 -34.11 26.66 -1.27
CA ILE A 185 -35.08 27.23 -2.23
C ILE A 185 -36.51 27.10 -1.68
N ARG A 186 -36.86 25.95 -1.07
CA ARG A 186 -38.16 25.78 -0.40
C ARG A 186 -38.35 26.75 0.76
N GLU A 187 -37.32 26.93 1.59
CA GLU A 187 -37.37 27.90 2.69
C GLU A 187 -37.60 29.33 2.17
N LEU A 188 -36.98 29.71 1.05
CA LEU A 188 -37.23 30.98 0.38
C LEU A 188 -38.68 31.09 -0.12
N GLU A 189 -39.24 30.03 -0.71
CA GLU A 189 -40.64 29.99 -1.15
C GLU A 189 -41.63 30.13 0.01
N GLU A 190 -41.35 29.50 1.16
CA GLU A 190 -42.18 29.49 2.35
C GLU A 190 -42.12 30.81 3.12
N THR A 191 -40.91 31.33 3.33
CA THR A 191 -40.69 32.60 4.06
C THR A 191 -41.11 33.81 3.24
N GLY A 192 -41.00 33.72 1.90
CA GLY A 192 -41.30 34.81 0.98
C GLY A 192 -40.37 36.02 1.12
N GLN A 193 -39.23 35.86 1.79
CA GLN A 193 -38.24 36.91 2.02
C GLN A 193 -36.85 36.42 1.60
N PRO A 194 -36.10 37.24 0.83
CA PRO A 194 -34.73 36.89 0.45
C PRO A 194 -33.83 36.85 1.69
N GLN A 195 -32.93 35.88 1.74
CA GLN A 195 -32.00 35.69 2.85
C GLN A 195 -30.70 36.44 2.56
N ARG A 196 -30.29 37.28 3.52
CA ARG A 196 -29.03 38.01 3.39
C ARG A 196 -27.81 37.10 3.51
N GLU A 197 -27.89 36.04 4.32
CA GLU A 197 -26.77 35.14 4.57
C GLU A 197 -27.15 33.73 4.18
N ILE A 198 -26.47 33.15 3.19
CA ILE A 198 -26.65 31.77 2.79
C ILE A 198 -25.53 30.91 3.34
N THR A 199 -25.91 29.79 3.98
CA THR A 199 -24.96 28.83 4.56
C THR A 199 -24.60 27.76 3.55
N PHE A 200 -23.30 27.50 3.41
CA PHE A 200 -22.76 26.41 2.60
C PHE A 200 -22.42 25.21 3.48
N TYR A 201 -22.76 24.01 3.00
CA TYR A 201 -22.66 22.77 3.75
C TYR A 201 -21.61 21.83 3.16
N SER A 202 -21.10 20.91 3.99
CA SER A 202 -20.14 19.91 3.55
C SER A 202 -20.79 18.86 2.63
N PRO A 203 -20.28 18.63 1.41
CA PRO A 203 -20.81 17.59 0.52
C PRO A 203 -20.43 16.16 0.97
N VAL A 204 -19.40 16.02 1.81
CA VAL A 204 -18.84 14.75 2.27
C VAL A 204 -18.59 14.75 3.78
N ALA A 205 -18.39 13.57 4.37
CA ALA A 205 -17.90 13.44 5.74
C ALA A 205 -16.38 13.21 5.71
N GLY A 206 -15.63 13.84 6.61
CA GLY A 206 -14.17 13.74 6.63
C GLY A 206 -13.49 14.76 7.55
N HIS A 207 -12.22 15.03 7.26
CA HIS A 207 -11.43 16.03 7.97
C HIS A 207 -11.07 17.19 7.04
N VAL A 208 -11.16 18.41 7.56
CA VAL A 208 -10.82 19.61 6.79
C VAL A 208 -9.30 19.74 6.68
N ILE A 209 -8.76 19.45 5.50
CA ILE A 209 -7.30 19.48 5.26
C ILE A 209 -6.77 20.89 4.95
N GLU A 210 -7.61 21.75 4.36
CA GLU A 210 -7.26 23.10 3.98
C GLU A 210 -8.45 24.04 4.20
N ARG A 211 -8.19 25.27 4.67
CA ARG A 211 -9.21 26.31 4.84
C ARG A 211 -8.74 27.61 4.18
N LYS A 212 -9.52 28.10 3.22
CA LYS A 212 -9.29 29.39 2.53
C LYS A 212 -10.34 30.45 2.84
N ALA A 213 -11.35 30.08 3.64
CA ALA A 213 -12.50 30.91 4.00
C ALA A 213 -12.31 31.52 5.41
N PHE A 214 -12.15 32.83 5.51
CA PHE A 214 -11.99 33.57 6.77
C PHE A 214 -13.12 34.59 6.99
N PRO A 215 -13.48 34.92 8.24
CA PRO A 215 -14.50 35.94 8.51
C PRO A 215 -14.18 37.29 7.85
N ASN A 216 -15.19 37.96 7.30
CA ASN A 216 -15.13 39.24 6.58
C ASN A 216 -14.27 39.24 5.31
N GLN A 217 -13.85 38.08 4.82
CA GLN A 217 -13.08 37.99 3.59
C GLN A 217 -13.99 38.11 2.37
N TYR A 218 -13.57 38.91 1.39
CA TYR A 218 -14.18 38.93 0.07
C TYR A 218 -13.67 37.77 -0.77
N VAL A 219 -14.59 37.06 -1.41
CA VAL A 219 -14.34 35.84 -2.20
C VAL A 219 -14.98 35.95 -3.57
N THR A 220 -14.31 35.35 -4.55
CA THR A 220 -14.72 35.33 -5.95
C THR A 220 -14.67 33.89 -6.49
N PRO A 221 -15.42 33.57 -7.56
CA PRO A 221 -15.38 32.25 -8.22
C PRO A 221 -14.08 31.90 -8.97
N GLU A 222 -13.01 32.68 -8.80
CA GLU A 222 -11.71 32.51 -9.49
C GLU A 222 -10.67 31.80 -8.62
#